data_AF-X0YQB1-F1
#
_entry.id   AF-X0YQB1-F1
#
_cell.length_a   1.000
_cell.length_b   1.000
_cell.length_c   1.000
_cell.angle_alpha   90.00
_cell.angle_beta   90.00
_cell.angle_gamma   90.00
#
_symmetry.space_group_name_H-M   'P 1'
#
loop_
_entity.id
_entity.type
_entity.pdbx_description
1 polymer ?
#
loop_
_entity_poly.entity_id
_entity_poly.type
_entity_poly.pdbx_seq_one_letter_code
_entity_poly.pdbx_strand_id
1 'polypeptide(L)'
;HCFWTEEDLEFPLVNQAQYEAIPRWNGKVDVIRYELLYRYGGLYMDCDSLCLRPLGDDFSDADFLAVYMNERARPGRLSNGIIGCTPGHPMMKEVVDAVGEVSLETCRAKPSWMVTGPVLLTRVIAKYRDRPGVHFLPSYTFLPTFSDGTRCSDEQYQRAYARHLWTSTHRCQAIGATGEGNP
;
A
#
# COMPACT_ATOMS: atom_id res chain seq x y z
N HIS A 1 -13.03 -4.23 -11.41
CA HIS A 1 -11.59 -4.03 -11.13
C HIS A 1 -11.05 -3.07 -12.19
N CYS A 2 -10.14 -2.18 -11.83
CA CYS A 2 -9.49 -1.25 -12.77
C CYS A 2 -7.97 -1.40 -12.62
N PHE A 3 -7.26 -1.46 -13.74
CA PHE A 3 -5.81 -1.47 -13.76
C PHE A 3 -5.37 -0.09 -14.24
N TRP A 4 -4.63 0.63 -13.40
CA TRP A 4 -4.21 2.00 -13.68
C TRP A 4 -2.79 2.04 -14.21
N THR A 5 -2.62 2.72 -15.34
CA THR A 5 -1.34 3.05 -15.96
C THR A 5 -1.13 4.56 -15.94
N GLU A 6 0.06 5.01 -16.34
CA GLU A 6 0.33 6.45 -16.49
C GLU A 6 -0.55 7.11 -17.57
N GLU A 7 -0.96 6.34 -18.59
CA GLU A 7 -1.86 6.82 -19.65
C GLU A 7 -3.27 7.10 -19.13
N ASP A 8 -3.69 6.41 -18.07
CA ASP A 8 -4.99 6.59 -17.43
C ASP A 8 -5.04 7.81 -16.47
N LEU A 9 -3.88 8.44 -16.20
CA LEU A 9 -3.79 9.64 -15.36
C LEU A 9 -4.17 10.89 -16.15
N GLU A 10 -5.47 11.01 -16.49
CA GLU A 10 -6.03 12.16 -17.20
C GLU A 10 -6.21 13.43 -16.33
N PHE A 11 -5.51 13.50 -15.19
CA PHE A 11 -5.61 14.63 -14.26
C PHE A 11 -4.24 15.02 -13.71
N PRO A 12 -4.01 16.33 -13.46
CA PRO A 12 -2.78 16.77 -12.82
C PRO A 12 -2.76 16.27 -11.36
N LEU A 13 -1.59 15.78 -10.92
CA LEU A 13 -1.39 15.41 -9.52
C LEU A 13 -1.34 16.67 -8.65
N VAL A 14 -2.02 16.62 -7.50
CA VAL A 14 -1.92 17.65 -6.45
C VAL A 14 -0.46 17.79 -6.01
N ASN A 15 0.24 16.66 -5.86
CA ASN A 15 1.63 16.61 -5.44
C ASN A 15 2.60 16.36 -6.60
N GLN A 16 2.35 16.97 -7.77
CA GLN A 16 3.18 16.81 -8.97
C GLN A 16 4.68 17.07 -8.70
N ALA A 17 5.01 18.12 -7.93
CA ALA A 17 6.40 18.46 -7.63
C ALA A 17 7.11 17.39 -6.78
N GLN A 18 6.40 16.82 -5.80
CA GLN A 18 6.91 15.72 -4.96
C GLN A 18 7.04 14.45 -5.80
N TYR A 19 6.03 14.14 -6.62
CA TYR A 19 6.06 13.03 -7.57
C TYR A 19 7.32 13.08 -8.44
N GLU A 20 7.62 14.23 -9.05
CA GLU A 20 8.79 14.44 -9.90
C GLU A 20 10.11 14.37 -9.12
N ALA A 21 10.14 14.89 -7.89
CA ALA A 21 11.33 14.88 -7.04
C ALA A 21 11.70 13.47 -6.53
N ILE A 22 10.75 12.54 -6.45
CA ILE A 22 11.00 11.17 -5.97
C ILE A 22 11.73 10.36 -7.06
N PRO A 23 12.92 9.79 -6.76
CA PRO A 23 13.71 9.07 -7.76
C PRO A 23 13.25 7.62 -7.98
N ARG A 24 12.48 7.04 -7.05
CA ARG A 24 12.10 5.61 -7.09
C ARG A 24 10.62 5.44 -7.41
N TRP A 25 10.31 4.48 -8.27
CA TRP A 25 8.94 4.17 -8.70
C TRP A 25 7.99 3.86 -7.55
N ASN A 26 8.43 3.16 -6.51
CA ASN A 26 7.57 2.85 -5.37
C ASN A 26 7.03 4.12 -4.69
N GLY A 27 7.84 5.16 -4.51
CA GLY A 27 7.37 6.43 -3.96
C GLY A 27 6.48 7.21 -4.92
N LYS A 28 6.75 7.14 -6.23
CA LYS A 28 5.85 7.72 -7.26
C LYS A 28 4.45 7.10 -7.20
N VAL A 29 4.38 5.77 -7.08
CA VAL A 29 3.12 5.02 -6.91
C VAL A 29 2.45 5.31 -5.57
N ASP A 30 3.21 5.62 -4.51
CA ASP A 30 2.65 6.12 -3.25
C ASP A 30 1.86 7.41 -3.45
N VAL A 31 2.38 8.37 -4.23
CA VAL A 31 1.65 9.62 -4.52
C VAL A 31 0.37 9.33 -5.31
N ILE A 32 0.50 8.58 -6.40
CA ILE A 32 -0.62 8.26 -7.29
C ILE A 32 -1.74 7.53 -6.54
N ARG A 33 -1.41 6.51 -5.72
CA ARG A 33 -2.43 5.70 -5.04
C ARG A 33 -3.29 6.53 -4.08
N TYR A 34 -2.69 7.48 -3.35
CA TYR A 34 -3.44 8.31 -2.41
C TYR A 34 -4.37 9.28 -3.14
N GLU A 35 -3.91 9.85 -4.25
CA GLU A 35 -4.74 10.77 -5.04
C GLU A 35 -5.85 10.04 -5.80
N LEU A 36 -5.59 8.83 -6.30
CA LEU A 36 -6.63 7.96 -6.88
C LEU A 36 -7.69 7.58 -5.83
N LEU A 37 -7.27 7.13 -4.64
CA LEU A 37 -8.19 6.81 -3.55
C LEU A 37 -8.97 8.04 -3.08
N TYR A 38 -8.34 9.21 -2.98
CA TYR A 38 -9.04 10.42 -2.63
C TYR A 38 -10.11 10.79 -3.67
N ARG A 39 -9.80 10.63 -4.96
CA ARG A 39 -10.71 11.02 -6.05
C ARG A 39 -11.85 10.03 -6.26
N TYR A 40 -11.54 8.74 -6.27
CA TYR A 40 -12.45 7.69 -6.71
C TYR A 40 -12.92 6.77 -5.58
N GLY A 41 -12.28 6.84 -4.41
CA GLY A 41 -12.50 5.88 -3.33
C GLY A 41 -12.20 4.45 -3.75
N GLY A 42 -12.88 3.51 -3.09
CA GLY A 42 -12.73 2.09 -3.33
C GLY A 42 -11.56 1.49 -2.57
N LEU A 43 -11.02 0.39 -3.09
CA LEU A 43 -9.92 -0.36 -2.49
C LEU A 43 -8.73 -0.39 -3.45
N TYR A 44 -7.60 0.12 -3.01
CA TYR A 44 -6.32 0.00 -3.69
C TYR A 44 -5.57 -1.23 -3.17
N MET A 45 -4.94 -1.97 -4.07
CA MET A 45 -4.05 -3.07 -3.73
C MET A 45 -2.84 -3.07 -4.67
N ASP A 46 -1.65 -3.32 -4.15
CA ASP A 46 -0.44 -3.44 -4.97
C ASP A 46 -0.59 -4.54 -6.03
N CYS A 47 -0.09 -4.29 -7.24
CA CYS A 47 -0.25 -5.18 -8.40
C CYS A 47 0.39 -6.57 -8.23
N ASP A 48 1.32 -6.74 -7.30
CA ASP A 48 1.94 -8.03 -6.96
C ASP A 48 1.24 -8.72 -5.79
N SER A 49 -0.06 -8.48 -5.63
CA SER A 49 -0.92 -9.18 -4.67
C SER A 49 -1.74 -10.27 -5.36
N LEU A 50 -1.66 -11.49 -4.84
CA LEU A 50 -2.50 -12.60 -5.28
C LEU A 50 -3.80 -12.61 -4.48
N CYS A 51 -4.93 -12.52 -5.16
CA CYS A 51 -6.25 -12.70 -4.54
C CYS A 51 -6.44 -14.17 -4.15
N LEU A 52 -6.72 -14.43 -2.87
CA LEU A 52 -6.95 -15.77 -2.32
C LEU A 52 -8.44 -16.09 -2.18
N ARG A 53 -9.28 -15.06 -1.99
CA ARG A 53 -10.75 -15.18 -1.88
C ARG A 53 -11.43 -13.86 -2.22
N PRO A 54 -12.71 -13.87 -2.63
CA PRO A 54 -13.49 -12.65 -2.86
C PRO A 54 -13.67 -11.86 -1.56
N LEU A 55 -13.75 -10.53 -1.69
CA LEU A 55 -13.86 -9.57 -0.57
C LEU A 55 -15.21 -9.61 0.15
N GLY A 56 -16.27 -10.12 -0.49
CA GLY A 56 -17.61 -10.16 0.10
C GLY A 56 -18.10 -8.80 0.58
N ASP A 57 -19.05 -8.82 1.52
CA ASP A 57 -19.61 -7.63 2.19
C ASP A 57 -18.94 -7.35 3.54
N ASP A 58 -17.83 -8.06 3.85
CA ASP A 58 -17.18 -8.09 5.17
C ASP A 58 -16.63 -6.72 5.63
N PHE A 59 -16.54 -5.75 4.71
CA PHE A 59 -16.04 -4.39 4.96
C PHE A 59 -17.00 -3.30 4.46
N SER A 60 -18.27 -3.65 4.22
CA SER A 60 -19.27 -2.76 3.61
C SER A 60 -19.66 -1.56 4.49
N ASP A 61 -19.39 -1.63 5.78
CA ASP A 61 -19.61 -0.57 6.78
C ASP A 61 -18.37 0.31 7.02
N ALA A 62 -17.24 0.03 6.34
CA ALA A 62 -16.01 0.79 6.49
C ALA A 62 -15.98 2.01 5.54
N ASP A 63 -15.92 3.21 6.12
CA ASP A 63 -15.62 4.45 5.39
C ASP A 63 -14.11 4.58 5.07
N PHE A 64 -13.27 3.96 5.91
CA PHE A 64 -11.82 3.89 5.71
C PHE A 64 -11.29 2.53 6.20
N LEU A 65 -10.45 1.90 5.40
CA LEU A 65 -9.84 0.60 5.68
C LEU A 65 -8.32 0.71 5.55
N ALA A 66 -7.60 0.26 6.58
CA ALA A 66 -6.16 0.07 6.54
C ALA A 66 -5.79 -1.26 7.18
N VAL A 67 -4.60 -1.78 6.86
CA VAL A 67 -4.15 -3.09 7.33
C VAL A 67 -2.79 -2.93 8.01
N TYR A 68 -2.58 -3.55 9.16
CA TYR A 68 -1.23 -3.61 9.75
C TYR A 68 -0.28 -4.38 8.84
N MET A 69 0.98 -3.96 8.75
CA MET A 69 1.93 -4.66 7.89
C MET A 69 2.48 -5.94 8.52
N ASN A 70 2.78 -5.88 9.82
CA ASN A 70 3.34 -6.98 10.62
C ASN A 70 3.37 -6.52 12.09
N GLU A 71 2.39 -6.91 12.89
CA GLU A 71 2.24 -6.45 14.27
C GLU A 71 3.36 -6.96 15.18
N ARG A 72 4.02 -8.07 14.81
CA ARG A 72 5.12 -8.66 15.58
C ARG A 72 6.44 -7.90 15.35
N ALA A 73 6.83 -7.72 14.09
CA ALA A 73 8.11 -7.11 13.73
C ALA A 73 8.04 -5.58 13.59
N ARG A 74 6.83 -5.04 13.34
CA ARG A 74 6.56 -3.61 13.12
C ARG A 74 5.28 -3.17 13.86
N PRO A 75 5.26 -3.20 15.21
CA PRO A 75 4.08 -2.86 16.00
C PRO A 75 3.48 -1.51 15.59
N GLY A 76 2.17 -1.50 15.31
CA GLY A 76 1.41 -0.30 14.96
C GLY A 76 1.66 0.25 13.54
N ARG A 77 2.52 -0.36 12.72
CA ARG A 77 2.77 0.10 11.35
C ARG A 77 1.68 -0.39 10.40
N LEU A 78 1.06 0.53 9.68
CA LEU A 78 0.09 0.24 8.64
C LEU A 78 0.79 0.05 7.29
N SER A 79 0.24 -0.82 6.46
CA SER A 79 0.64 -1.01 5.07
C SER A 79 0.01 0.06 4.20
N ASN A 80 0.75 0.55 3.22
CA ASN A 80 0.21 1.39 2.15
C ASN A 80 -0.05 0.59 0.86
N GLY A 81 0.28 -0.71 0.83
CA GLY A 81 0.00 -1.62 -0.28
C GLY A 81 -1.43 -2.13 -0.33
N ILE A 82 -2.24 -1.79 0.68
CA ILE A 82 -3.67 -2.07 0.75
C ILE A 82 -4.35 -0.98 1.57
N ILE A 83 -5.22 -0.20 0.94
CA ILE A 83 -5.95 0.89 1.58
C ILE A 83 -7.32 1.00 0.92
N GLY A 84 -8.36 1.21 1.71
CA GLY A 84 -9.69 1.52 1.22
C GLY A 84 -10.23 2.80 1.81
N CYS A 85 -11.00 3.56 1.04
CA CYS A 85 -11.80 4.66 1.58
C CYS A 85 -12.96 5.03 0.67
N THR A 86 -13.94 5.76 1.21
CA THR A 86 -14.93 6.44 0.37
C THR A 86 -14.30 7.59 -0.44
N PRO A 87 -14.86 7.95 -1.60
CA PRO A 87 -14.37 9.10 -2.38
C PRO A 87 -14.43 10.38 -1.54
N GLY A 88 -13.38 11.20 -1.61
CA GLY A 88 -13.28 12.46 -0.88
C GLY A 88 -13.01 12.32 0.62
N HIS A 89 -12.64 11.12 1.11
CA HIS A 89 -12.52 10.87 2.56
C HIS A 89 -11.50 11.82 3.24
N PRO A 90 -11.87 12.51 4.35
CA PRO A 90 -11.00 13.50 5.01
C PRO A 90 -9.64 12.96 5.44
N MET A 91 -9.59 11.72 5.94
CA MET A 91 -8.31 11.09 6.31
C MET A 91 -7.40 10.87 5.10
N MET A 92 -7.95 10.55 3.92
CA MET A 92 -7.12 10.41 2.71
C MET A 92 -6.65 11.78 2.22
N LYS A 93 -7.47 12.82 2.36
CA LYS A 93 -7.04 14.21 2.10
C LYS A 93 -5.85 14.61 2.96
N GLU A 94 -5.88 14.29 4.26
CA GLU A 94 -4.74 14.54 5.15
C GLU A 94 -3.46 13.80 4.71
N VAL A 95 -3.58 12.58 4.15
CA VAL A 95 -2.43 11.84 3.62
C VAL A 95 -1.88 12.52 2.38
N VAL A 96 -2.75 12.91 1.44
CA VAL A 96 -2.37 13.67 0.23
C VAL A 96 -1.69 14.99 0.62
N ASP A 97 -2.23 15.72 1.58
CA ASP A 97 -1.65 16.99 2.05
C ASP A 97 -0.29 16.78 2.73
N ALA A 98 -0.19 15.75 3.58
CA ALA A 98 1.07 15.43 4.25
C ALA A 98 2.20 15.06 3.29
N VAL A 99 1.88 14.48 2.11
CA VAL A 99 2.87 14.28 1.04
C VAL A 99 3.36 15.62 0.51
N GLY A 100 2.43 16.56 0.25
CA GLY A 100 2.75 17.92 -0.22
C GLY A 100 3.63 18.73 0.72
N GLU A 101 3.54 18.47 2.02
CA GLU A 101 4.37 19.10 3.06
C GLU A 101 5.81 18.58 3.10
N VAL A 102 6.12 17.45 2.44
CA VAL A 102 7.49 16.93 2.39
C VAL A 102 8.33 17.79 1.43
N SER A 103 9.45 18.32 1.93
CA SER A 103 10.34 19.13 1.10
C SER A 103 10.92 18.33 -0.07
N LEU A 104 11.11 19.00 -1.22
CA LEU A 104 11.64 18.35 -2.43
C LEU A 104 13.04 17.76 -2.21
N GLU A 105 13.86 18.38 -1.37
CA GLU A 105 15.16 17.83 -0.97
C GLU A 105 14.98 16.50 -0.22
N THR A 106 14.04 16.44 0.71
CA THR A 106 13.71 15.22 1.46
C THR A 106 13.20 14.13 0.55
N CYS A 107 12.32 14.46 -0.41
CA CYS A 107 11.84 13.53 -1.43
C CYS A 107 12.97 12.92 -2.28
N ARG A 108 14.01 13.70 -2.59
CA ARG A 108 15.19 13.23 -3.34
C ARG A 108 16.13 12.38 -2.49
N ALA A 109 16.32 12.75 -1.23
CA ALA A 109 17.38 12.21 -0.38
C ALA A 109 16.96 11.03 0.49
N LYS A 110 15.67 10.89 0.85
CA LYS A 110 15.20 9.90 1.80
C LYS A 110 14.44 8.75 1.12
N PRO A 111 14.53 7.52 1.67
CA PRO A 111 13.74 6.38 1.20
C PRO A 111 12.23 6.65 1.14
N SER A 112 11.59 6.24 0.04
CA SER A 112 10.15 6.41 -0.20
C SER A 112 9.28 5.86 0.93
N TRP A 113 9.66 4.72 1.54
CA TRP A 113 8.88 4.13 2.64
C TRP A 113 8.75 5.05 3.87
N MET A 114 9.65 6.03 4.02
CA MET A 114 9.58 7.07 5.05
C MET A 114 8.76 8.29 4.61
N VAL A 115 9.02 8.78 3.39
CA VAL A 115 8.53 10.10 2.94
C VAL A 115 7.15 10.08 2.30
N THR A 116 6.78 8.98 1.64
CA THR A 116 5.47 8.84 1.00
C THR A 116 4.81 7.51 1.34
N GLY A 117 5.58 6.53 1.83
CA GLY A 117 5.09 5.19 2.05
C GLY A 117 4.49 4.95 3.43
N PRO A 118 4.61 3.73 3.99
CA PRO A 118 3.86 3.32 5.17
C PRO A 118 4.17 4.11 6.43
N VAL A 119 5.34 4.76 6.52
CA VAL A 119 5.65 5.61 7.69
C VAL A 119 4.82 6.88 7.70
N LEU A 120 4.78 7.60 6.57
CA LEU A 120 3.98 8.81 6.45
C LEU A 120 2.50 8.47 6.64
N LEU A 121 1.99 7.44 5.95
CA LEU A 121 0.61 6.99 6.08
C LEU A 121 0.27 6.74 7.55
N THR A 122 1.03 5.87 8.22
CA THR A 122 0.79 5.51 9.62
C THR A 122 0.79 6.76 10.52
N ARG A 123 1.77 7.65 10.37
CA ARG A 123 1.85 8.89 11.17
C ARG A 123 0.58 9.73 11.05
N VAL A 124 0.03 9.85 9.84
CA VAL A 124 -1.15 10.68 9.56
C VAL A 124 -2.41 10.05 10.12
N ILE A 125 -2.64 8.75 9.89
CA ILE A 125 -3.95 8.14 10.15
C ILE A 125 -4.05 7.37 11.47
N ALA A 126 -2.94 7.06 12.15
CA ALA A 126 -2.97 6.24 13.37
C ALA A 126 -3.85 6.82 14.49
N LYS A 127 -3.94 8.16 14.56
CA LYS A 127 -4.80 8.89 15.51
C LYS A 127 -6.31 8.66 15.32
N TYR A 128 -6.73 8.06 14.21
CA TYR A 128 -8.13 7.84 13.86
C TYR A 128 -8.62 6.41 14.09
N ARG A 129 -7.77 5.53 14.62
CA ARG A 129 -8.07 4.10 14.84
C ARG A 129 -9.46 3.85 15.44
N ASP A 130 -9.84 4.64 16.44
CA ASP A 130 -11.06 4.39 17.23
C ASP A 130 -12.27 5.20 16.72
N ARG A 131 -12.17 5.80 15.52
CA ARG A 131 -13.30 6.52 14.92
C ARG A 131 -14.32 5.56 14.31
N PRO A 132 -15.63 5.86 14.42
CA PRO A 132 -16.65 5.12 13.68
C PRO A 132 -16.34 5.06 12.18
N GLY A 133 -16.58 3.90 11.55
CA GLY A 133 -16.32 3.68 10.12
C GLY A 133 -14.84 3.49 9.74
N VAL A 134 -13.90 3.57 10.71
CA VAL A 134 -12.46 3.37 10.45
C VAL A 134 -12.03 1.98 10.89
N HIS A 135 -11.68 1.13 9.95
CA HIS A 135 -11.32 -0.28 10.19
C HIS A 135 -9.82 -0.49 9.98
N PHE A 136 -9.08 -0.66 11.07
CA PHE A 136 -7.67 -1.09 11.02
C PHE A 136 -7.57 -2.59 11.26
N LEU A 137 -7.40 -3.33 10.17
CA LEU A 137 -7.45 -4.78 10.13
C LEU A 137 -6.10 -5.42 10.50
N PRO A 138 -6.12 -6.62 11.11
CA PRO A 138 -4.91 -7.41 11.33
C PRO A 138 -4.15 -7.69 10.03
N SER A 139 -2.84 -7.83 10.12
CA SER A 139 -1.98 -8.04 8.95
C SER A 139 -2.37 -9.26 8.13
N TYR A 140 -2.72 -10.38 8.78
CA TYR A 140 -3.07 -11.62 8.09
C TYR A 140 -4.26 -11.49 7.13
N THR A 141 -5.10 -10.46 7.28
CA THR A 141 -6.27 -10.26 6.42
C THR A 141 -5.88 -10.04 4.95
N PHE A 142 -4.74 -9.39 4.68
CA PHE A 142 -4.24 -9.14 3.32
C PHE A 142 -2.74 -9.42 3.13
N LEU A 143 -2.00 -9.56 4.22
CA LEU A 143 -0.55 -9.75 4.28
C LEU A 143 -0.21 -10.98 5.15
N PRO A 144 -0.73 -12.18 4.81
CA PRO A 144 -0.49 -13.39 5.61
C PRO A 144 0.97 -13.87 5.53
N THR A 145 1.74 -13.41 4.54
CA THR A 145 3.19 -13.58 4.42
C THR A 145 3.84 -12.20 4.49
N PHE A 146 4.84 -12.05 5.34
CA PHE A 146 5.52 -10.78 5.60
C PHE A 146 6.78 -10.63 4.74
N SER A 147 7.28 -9.39 4.65
CA SER A 147 8.47 -9.05 3.86
C SER A 147 9.77 -9.71 4.35
N ASP A 148 9.78 -10.30 5.54
CA ASP A 148 10.92 -11.06 6.08
C ASP A 148 10.84 -12.57 5.76
N GLY A 149 9.86 -12.98 4.96
CA GLY A 149 9.62 -14.38 4.60
C GLY A 149 8.84 -15.18 5.66
N THR A 150 8.63 -14.64 6.85
CA THR A 150 7.78 -15.29 7.86
C THR A 150 6.29 -15.13 7.50
N ARG A 151 5.43 -15.97 8.08
CA ARG A 151 3.98 -15.92 7.82
C ARG A 151 3.16 -16.13 9.10
N CYS A 152 1.89 -15.75 9.02
CA CYS A 152 0.88 -16.03 10.03
C CYS A 152 0.59 -17.55 10.15
N SER A 153 -0.22 -17.92 11.15
CA SER A 153 -0.65 -19.32 11.33
C SER A 153 -1.46 -19.85 10.14
N ASP A 154 -1.56 -21.17 9.99
CA ASP A 154 -2.35 -21.78 8.92
C ASP A 154 -3.82 -21.37 8.98
N GLU A 155 -4.41 -21.30 10.18
CA GLU A 155 -5.80 -20.86 10.36
C GLU A 155 -6.01 -19.43 9.86
N GLN A 156 -5.08 -18.51 10.18
CA GLN A 156 -5.13 -17.13 9.71
C GLN A 156 -4.92 -17.05 8.20
N TYR A 157 -4.00 -17.84 7.65
CA TYR A 157 -3.71 -17.87 6.22
C TYR A 157 -4.94 -18.28 5.40
N GLN A 158 -5.70 -19.28 5.86
CA GLN A 158 -6.93 -19.74 5.19
C GLN A 158 -8.04 -18.67 5.18
N ARG A 159 -7.98 -17.69 6.08
CA ARG A 159 -8.95 -16.59 6.16
C ARG A 159 -8.54 -15.36 5.35
N ALA A 160 -7.28 -15.27 4.92
CA ALA A 160 -6.72 -14.11 4.21
C ALA A 160 -7.40 -13.88 2.85
N TYR A 161 -7.60 -12.61 2.49
CA TYR A 161 -8.18 -12.20 1.20
C TYR A 161 -7.15 -12.12 0.09
N ALA A 162 -5.91 -11.80 0.43
CA ALA A 162 -4.82 -11.71 -0.52
C ALA A 162 -3.49 -12.13 0.12
N ARG A 163 -2.49 -12.36 -0.72
CA ARG A 163 -1.09 -12.45 -0.33
C ARG A 163 -0.23 -11.57 -1.22
N HIS A 164 0.46 -10.61 -0.60
CA HIS A 164 1.49 -9.79 -1.24
C HIS A 164 2.75 -10.63 -1.54
N LEU A 165 3.28 -10.52 -2.76
CA LEU A 165 4.45 -11.29 -3.21
C LEU A 165 5.78 -10.61 -2.87
N TRP A 166 5.75 -9.34 -2.47
CA TRP A 166 6.90 -8.52 -2.11
C TRP A 166 7.97 -8.52 -3.21
N THR A 167 7.54 -8.44 -4.47
CA THR A 167 8.40 -8.64 -5.64
C THR A 167 9.52 -7.60 -5.69
N SER A 168 9.23 -6.36 -5.29
CA SER A 168 10.22 -5.28 -5.16
C SER A 168 11.23 -5.48 -4.02
N THR A 169 10.93 -6.35 -3.06
CA THR A 169 11.79 -6.68 -1.91
C THR A 169 12.60 -7.94 -2.14
N HIS A 170 12.01 -8.95 -2.79
CA HIS A 170 12.65 -10.25 -3.02
C HIS A 170 13.29 -10.41 -4.40
N ARG A 171 13.12 -9.46 -5.34
CA ARG A 171 13.88 -9.44 -6.60
C ARG A 171 15.19 -8.66 -6.49
N CYS A 172 16.21 -9.37 -6.01
CA CYS A 172 17.57 -9.27 -6.56
C CYS A 172 18.12 -10.64 -7.02
N GLN A 173 17.27 -11.67 -7.16
CA GLN A 173 17.65 -12.94 -7.80
C GLN A 173 16.54 -13.38 -8.77
N ALA A 174 16.66 -12.95 -10.03
CA ALA A 174 16.11 -13.70 -11.16
C ALA A 174 17.16 -14.74 -11.55
N ILE A 175 17.03 -15.97 -11.05
CA ILE A 175 16.68 -17.18 -11.81
C ILE A 175 16.62 -16.93 -13.33
N GLY A 176 17.65 -17.44 -14.01
CA GLY A 176 17.79 -17.46 -15.47
C GLY A 176 19.15 -17.98 -15.94
N ALA A 177 19.75 -18.94 -15.23
CA ALA A 177 20.98 -19.63 -15.65
C ALA A 177 20.97 -21.09 -15.16
N THR A 178 20.02 -21.89 -15.66
CA THR A 178 20.04 -23.35 -15.69
C THR A 178 18.98 -23.77 -16.71
N GLY A 179 19.23 -24.51 -17.78
CA GLY A 179 20.45 -25.07 -18.34
C GLY A 179 20.10 -25.77 -19.66
N GLU A 180 21.08 -25.94 -20.54
CA GLU A 180 21.09 -27.01 -21.53
C GLU A 180 22.49 -27.63 -21.49
N GLY A 181 22.54 -28.84 -20.92
CA GLY A 181 23.67 -29.74 -21.08
C GLY A 181 23.48 -30.52 -22.37
N ASN A 182 24.48 -30.38 -23.25
CA ASN A 182 25.11 -31.33 -24.17
C ASN A 182 24.36 -32.62 -24.62
N PRO A 183 24.54 -33.06 -25.88
CA PRO A 183 24.66 -34.49 -26.16
C PRO A 183 26.03 -35.06 -25.73
#